data_AF-A0A0Q5R118-F1
#
_entry.id   AF-A0A0Q5R118-F1
#
_cell.length_a   1.000
_cell.length_b   1.000
_cell.length_c   1.000
_cell.angle_alpha   90.00
_cell.angle_beta   90.00
_cell.angle_gamma   90.00
#
_symmetry.space_group_name_H-M   'P 1'
#
loop_
_entity.id
_entity.type
_entity.pdbx_description
1 polymer ?
#
loop_
_entity_poly.entity_id
_entity_poly.type
_entity_poly.pdbx_seq_one_letter_code
_entity_poly.pdbx_strand_id
1 'polypeptide(L)' 'MHTSSTENSTLSPTRQTHEHAWLTESAHRTSDGTVLYVRCGDCGTRRVDIAAHTDMPPTAISIALGD' A
#
# COMPACT_ATOMS: atom_id res chain seq x y z
N MET A 1 0.27 -42.01 -8.24
CA MET A 1 -0.83 -41.03 -8.06
C MET A 1 -0.35 -39.95 -7.11
N HIS A 2 0.46 -38.98 -7.56
CA HIS A 2 0.71 -37.75 -6.79
C HIS A 2 0.60 -36.60 -7.78
N THR A 3 -0.45 -35.83 -7.58
CA THR A 3 -0.99 -34.78 -8.44
C THR A 3 -0.31 -33.44 -8.14
N SER A 4 -0.02 -32.74 -9.24
CA SER A 4 -0.12 -31.28 -9.40
C SER A 4 0.81 -30.41 -8.55
N SER A 5 1.89 -29.98 -9.21
CA SER A 5 2.66 -28.79 -8.94
C SER A 5 1.74 -27.57 -8.70
N THR A 6 1.81 -26.97 -7.52
CA THR A 6 1.25 -25.64 -7.29
C THR A 6 2.13 -24.64 -8.01
N GLU A 7 1.76 -24.31 -9.24
CA GLU A 7 2.32 -23.19 -9.99
C GLU A 7 1.84 -21.90 -9.32
N ASN A 8 2.59 -21.47 -8.30
CA ASN A 8 2.39 -20.18 -7.66
C ASN A 8 2.89 -19.12 -8.65
N SER A 9 2.04 -18.76 -9.62
CA SER A 9 2.30 -17.68 -10.57
C SER A 9 2.38 -16.36 -9.80
N THR A 10 3.59 -16.06 -9.30
CA THR A 10 3.99 -14.70 -8.91
C THR A 10 4.08 -13.87 -10.18
N LEU A 11 2.92 -13.44 -10.68
CA LEU A 11 2.84 -12.36 -11.65
C LEU A 11 3.49 -11.16 -10.95
N SER A 12 4.63 -10.70 -11.47
CA SER A 12 5.22 -9.47 -10.97
C SER A 12 4.26 -8.34 -11.34
N PRO A 13 3.73 -7.58 -10.36
CA PRO A 13 2.88 -6.44 -10.65
C PRO A 13 3.65 -5.51 -11.59
N THR A 14 3.13 -5.31 -12.79
CA THR A 14 3.60 -4.21 -13.63
C THR A 14 3.38 -2.95 -12.83
N ARG A 15 4.47 -2.29 -12.41
CA ARG A 15 4.42 -1.08 -11.60
C ARG A 15 3.81 0.03 -12.45
N GLN A 16 2.48 0.12 -12.40
CA GLN A 16 1.69 1.13 -13.11
C GLN A 16 2.24 2.50 -12.70
N THR A 17 2.93 3.17 -13.62
CA THR A 17 3.60 4.45 -13.35
C THR A 17 2.62 5.57 -13.65
N HIS A 18 1.71 5.82 -12.71
CA HIS A 18 0.78 6.95 -12.75
C HIS A 18 0.77 7.67 -11.41
N GLU A 19 0.19 8.85 -11.37
CA GLU A 19 -0.12 9.54 -10.13
C GLU A 19 -1.21 8.78 -9.36
N HIS A 20 -0.87 8.29 -8.18
CA HIS A 20 -1.81 7.49 -7.39
C HIS A 20 -2.79 8.39 -6.62
N ALA A 21 -4.09 8.14 -6.79
CA ALA A 21 -5.13 8.67 -5.91
C ALA A 21 -5.23 7.83 -4.63
N TRP A 22 -4.47 8.20 -3.60
CA TRP A 22 -4.41 7.46 -2.33
C TRP A 22 -5.66 7.63 -1.47
N LEU A 23 -6.23 6.52 -1.02
CA LEU A 23 -7.38 6.44 -0.12
C LEU A 23 -6.96 5.70 1.15
N THR A 24 -7.35 6.21 2.34
CA THR A 24 -7.07 5.55 3.62
C THR A 24 -7.98 4.35 3.83
N GLU A 25 -7.39 3.16 3.99
CA GLU A 25 -8.11 1.93 4.35
C GLU A 25 -8.26 1.81 5.87
N SER A 26 -7.20 2.12 6.63
CA SER A 26 -7.22 2.14 8.09
C SER A 26 -6.24 3.17 8.67
N ALA A 27 -6.50 3.57 9.92
CA ALA A 27 -5.69 4.53 10.64
C ALA A 27 -5.48 4.07 12.09
N HIS A 28 -4.24 4.13 12.56
CA HIS A 28 -3.86 3.66 13.90
C HIS A 28 -2.96 4.69 14.59
N ARG A 29 -3.33 5.10 15.81
CA ARG A 29 -2.47 5.99 16.63
C ARG A 29 -1.30 5.20 17.21
N THR A 30 -0.12 5.77 17.11
CA THR A 30 1.13 5.31 17.73
C THR A 30 1.82 6.50 18.40
N SER A 31 2.95 6.26 19.07
CA SER A 31 3.76 7.34 19.64
C SER A 31 4.39 8.26 18.58
N ASP A 32 4.54 7.78 17.35
CA ASP A 32 5.18 8.48 16.23
C ASP A 32 4.18 9.33 15.42
N GLY A 33 2.89 9.19 15.70
CA GLY A 33 1.80 9.87 15.00
C GLY A 33 0.66 8.91 14.68
N THR A 34 -0.10 9.22 13.63
CA THR A 34 -1.10 8.28 13.10
C THR A 34 -0.54 7.57 11.89
N VAL A 35 -0.40 6.24 11.97
CA VAL A 35 -0.04 5.39 10.85
C VAL A 35 -1.28 5.18 9.98
N LEU A 36 -1.14 5.46 8.68
CA LEU A 36 -2.19 5.34 7.68
C LEU A 36 -1.83 4.22 6.72
N TYR A 37 -2.68 3.22 6.61
CA TYR A 37 -2.60 2.24 5.54
C TYR A 37 -3.43 2.77 4.38
N VAL A 38 -2.79 3.03 3.24
CA VAL A 38 -3.45 3.62 2.07
C VAL A 38 -3.36 2.72 0.86
N ARG A 39 -4.40 2.81 0.02
CA ARG A 39 -4.54 2.09 -1.25
C ARG A 39 -4.85 3.08 -2.36
N CYS A 40 -4.28 2.87 -3.54
CA CYS A 40 -4.66 3.60 -4.74
C CYS A 40 -6.06 3.16 -5.18
N GLY A 41 -6.96 4.12 -5.38
CA GLY A 41 -8.32 3.86 -5.86
C GLY A 41 -8.40 3.27 -7.27
N ASP A 42 -7.36 3.48 -8.08
CA ASP A 42 -7.30 3.06 -9.48
C ASP A 42 -6.62 1.69 -9.65
N CYS A 43 -5.35 1.57 -9.28
CA CYS A 43 -4.56 0.35 -9.51
C CYS A 43 -4.45 -0.59 -8.30
N GLY A 44 -5.01 -0.21 -7.15
CA GLY A 44 -4.98 -1.06 -5.94
C GLY A 44 -3.62 -1.17 -5.23
N THR A 45 -2.58 -0.50 -5.73
CA THR A 45 -1.28 -0.39 -5.05
C THR A 45 -1.45 0.10 -3.63
N ARG A 46 -0.66 -0.44 -2.70
CA ARG A 46 -0.70 -0.08 -1.28
C ARG A 46 0.61 0.53 -0.83
N ARG A 47 0.53 1.41 0.15
CA ARG A 47 1.68 1.91 0.91
C ARG A 47 1.25 2.30 2.32
N VAL A 48 2.23 2.64 3.15
CA VAL A 48 2.03 3.16 4.49
C VAL A 48 2.53 4.60 4.53
N ASP A 49 1.69 5.48 5.09
CA ASP A 49 2.02 6.86 5.37
C ASP A 49 1.96 7.13 6.89
N ILE A 50 2.62 8.19 7.34
CA ILE A 50 2.52 8.70 8.70
C ILE A 50 2.03 10.15 8.71
N ALA A 51 1.01 10.41 9.52
CA ALA A 51 0.54 11.75 9.86
C ALA A 51 1.05 12.13 11.25
N ALA A 52 2.19 12.81 11.31
CA ALA A 52 2.80 13.28 12.56
C ALA A 52 2.01 14.47 13.16
N HIS A 53 1.49 15.34 12.31
CA HIS A 53 0.68 16.50 12.69
C HIS A 53 -0.56 16.61 11.79
N THR A 54 -1.71 16.95 12.37
CA THR A 54 -2.99 17.08 11.64
C THR A 54 -2.96 18.19 10.57
N ASP A 55 -2.11 19.21 10.75
CA ASP A 55 -1.99 20.34 9.81
C ASP A 55 -1.05 20.05 8.63
N MET A 56 -0.28 18.95 8.68
CA MET A 56 0.67 18.59 7.64
C MET A 56 0.18 17.42 6.80
N PRO A 57 0.50 17.40 5.50
CA PRO A 57 0.22 16.22 4.68
C PRO A 57 0.97 15.00 5.23
N PRO A 58 0.38 13.79 5.16
CA PRO A 58 1.04 12.56 5.57
C PRO A 58 2.28 12.28 4.72
N THR A 59 3.31 11.71 5.33
CA THR A 59 4.55 11.30 4.66
C THR A 59 4.55 9.80 4.39
N ALA A 60 4.87 9.39 3.17
CA ALA A 60 5.04 7.97 2.86
C ALA A 60 6.29 7.41 3.57
N ILE A 61 6.11 6.35 4.34
CA ILE A 61 7.20 5.66 5.08
C ILE A 61 7.47 4.26 4.53
N SER A 62 6.81 3.88 3.44
CA SER A 62 7.00 2.60 2.77
C SER A 62 6.95 2.77 1.26
N ILE A 63 7.54 1.81 0.55
CA ILE A 63 7.42 1.75 -0.90
C ILE A 63 5.99 1.35 -1.32
N ALA A 64 5.58 1.82 -2.49
CA ALA A 64 4.33 1.42 -3.12
C ALA A 64 4.46 0.03 -3.76
N LEU A 65 3.55 -0.87 -3.39
CA LEU A 65 3.48 -2.25 -3.88
C LEU A 65 2.12 -2.53 -4.54
N GLY A 66 2.13 -2.91 -5.83
CA GLY A 66 0.94 -3.35 -6.58
C GLY A 66 0.72 -4.86 -6.47
N ASP A 67 -0.45 -5.32 -6.87
CA ASP A 67 -0.77 -6.74 -7.15
C ASP A 67 -0.55 -7.05 -8.64
#